data_AF-A0A2M9P6D2-F1
#
_entry.id   AF-A0A2M9P6D2-F1
#
_cell.length_a   1.000
_cell.length_b   1.000
_cell.length_c   1.000
_cell.angle_alpha   90.00
_cell.angle_beta   90.00
_cell.angle_gamma   90.00
#
_symmetry.space_group_name_H-M   'P 1'
#
loop_
_entity.id
_entity.type
_entity.pdbx_description
1 polymer ?
#
loop_
_entity_poly.entity_id
_entity_poly.type
_entity_poly.pdbx_seq_one_letter_code
_entity_poly.pdbx_strand_id
1 'polypeptide(L)' 'MPKRRRARYPSDLTDSQWAMIAPMIPDATSGGRPRKADKREIVEAILYFLRAGCA' A
#
# COMPACT_ATOMS: atom_id res chain seq x y z
N MET A 1 -5.20 14.57 -12.06
CA MET A 1 -4.02 15.18 -11.42
C MET A 1 -3.00 14.08 -11.16
N PRO A 2 -1.74 14.22 -11.60
CA PRO A 2 -0.74 13.19 -11.34
C PRO A 2 -0.51 13.11 -9.82
N LYS A 3 -0.62 11.90 -9.27
CA LYS A 3 -0.36 11.65 -7.85
C LYS A 3 1.12 11.89 -7.61
N ARG A 4 1.46 12.90 -6.80
CA ARG A 4 2.86 13.16 -6.42
C ARG A 4 3.42 11.90 -5.76
N ARG A 5 4.47 11.33 -6.36
CA ARG A 5 5.12 10.14 -5.82
C ARG A 5 5.82 10.54 -4.52
N ARG A 6 5.41 9.95 -3.40
CA ARG A 6 6.05 10.18 -2.10
C ARG A 6 7.50 9.69 -2.13
N ALA A 7 8.35 10.28 -1.28
CA ALA A 7 9.65 9.69 -0.99
C ALA A 7 9.42 8.30 -0.38
N ARG A 8 10.22 7.31 -0.80
CA ARG A 8 10.07 5.94 -0.29
C ARG A 8 10.54 5.87 1.15
N TYR A 9 9.80 5.15 1.99
CA TYR A 9 10.27 4.80 3.32
C TYR A 9 11.25 3.62 3.24
N PRO A 10 12.18 3.48 4.20
CA PRO A 10 13.04 2.29 4.29
C PRO A 10 12.26 0.97 4.46
N SER A 11 11.00 1.04 4.91
CA SER A 11 10.07 -0.08 5.05
C SER A 11 9.26 -0.39 3.79
N ASP A 12 9.39 0.41 2.72
CA ASP A 12 8.65 0.19 1.48
C ASP A 12 9.14 -1.08 0.77
N LEU A 13 8.21 -1.76 0.10
CA LEU A 13 8.50 -3.02 -0.57
C LEU A 13 9.19 -2.78 -1.92
N THR A 14 10.10 -3.68 -2.26
CA THR A 14 10.57 -3.84 -3.65
C THR A 14 9.46 -4.38 -4.54
N ASP A 15 9.60 -4.24 -5.86
CA ASP A 15 8.57 -4.70 -6.80
C ASP A 15 8.40 -6.22 -6.79
N SER A 16 9.48 -6.98 -6.54
CA SER A 16 9.43 -8.43 -6.39
C SER A 16 8.69 -8.87 -5.11
N GLN A 17 8.94 -8.18 -3.99
CA GLN A 17 8.18 -8.42 -2.75
C GLN A 17 6.71 -8.06 -2.92
N TRP A 18 6.42 -6.94 -3.59
CA TRP A 18 5.05 -6.55 -3.88
C TRP A 18 4.34 -7.59 -4.76
N ALA A 19 5.01 -8.16 -5.76
CA ALA A 19 4.43 -9.18 -6.64
C ALA A 19 3.98 -10.44 -5.89
N MET A 20 4.64 -10.78 -4.75
CA MET A 20 4.22 -11.90 -3.91
C MET A 20 2.98 -11.57 -3.05
N ILE A 21 2.84 -10.31 -2.62
CA ILE A 21 1.76 -9.88 -1.71
C ILE A 21 0.49 -9.46 -2.48
N ALA A 22 0.64 -8.79 -3.62
CA ALA A 22 -0.46 -8.21 -4.38
C ALA A 22 -1.60 -9.20 -4.70
N PRO A 23 -1.34 -10.47 -5.07
CA PRO A 23 -2.40 -11.45 -5.36
C PRO A 23 -3.22 -11.84 -4.13
N MET A 24 -2.69 -11.66 -2.92
CA MET A 24 -3.38 -11.97 -1.68
C MET A 24 -4.43 -10.91 -1.29
N ILE A 25 -4.38 -9.73 -1.91
CA ILE A 25 -5.27 -8.63 -1.58
C ILE A 25 -6.45 -8.64 -2.56
N PRO A 26 -7.67 -8.95 -2.07
CA PRO A 26 -8.83 -9.05 -2.94
C PRO A 26 -9.14 -7.70 -3.58
N ASP A 27 -9.69 -7.73 -4.79
CA ASP A 27 -10.17 -6.53 -5.45
C ASP A 27 -11.39 -5.93 -4.73
N ALA A 28 -11.75 -4.72 -5.12
CA ALA A 28 -12.88 -4.03 -4.50
C ALA A 28 -14.18 -4.71 -4.94
N THR A 29 -15.02 -5.07 -3.98
CA THR A 29 -16.35 -5.61 -4.25
C THR A 29 -17.24 -4.54 -4.88
N SER A 30 -18.08 -4.94 -5.84
CA SER A 30 -19.11 -4.08 -6.43
C SER A 30 -20.15 -3.64 -5.38
N GLY A 31 -20.69 -2.43 -5.54
CA GLY A 31 -21.78 -1.91 -4.69
C GLY A 31 -21.34 -1.24 -3.38
N GLY A 32 -20.05 -1.29 -3.03
CA GLY A 32 -19.47 -0.58 -1.88
C GLY A 32 -18.90 0.80 -2.23
N ARG A 33 -18.44 1.52 -1.20
CA ARG A 33 -17.70 2.78 -1.40
C ARG A 33 -16.41 2.50 -2.21
N PRO A 34 -16.18 3.18 -3.34
CA PRO A 34 -14.98 2.96 -4.14
C PRO A 34 -13.69 3.17 -3.33
N ARG A 35 -12.74 2.24 -3.46
CA ARG A 35 -11.39 2.44 -2.91
C ARG A 35 -10.72 3.58 -3.65
N LYS A 36 -10.26 4.60 -2.91
CA LYS A 36 -9.52 5.76 -3.45
C LYS A 36 -8.00 5.61 -3.33
N ALA A 37 -7.54 4.83 -2.36
CA ALA A 37 -6.12 4.59 -2.10
C ALA A 37 -5.62 3.37 -2.88
N ASP A 38 -4.35 3.40 -3.24
CA ASP A 38 -3.67 2.30 -3.94
C ASP A 38 -3.38 1.15 -2.96
N LYS A 39 -3.52 -0.11 -3.42
CA LYS A 39 -3.31 -1.29 -2.56
C LYS A 39 -1.90 -1.32 -1.97
N ARG A 40 -0.88 -0.94 -2.75
CA ARG A 40 0.52 -0.93 -2.32
C ARG A 40 0.77 0.13 -1.28
N GLU A 41 0.25 1.34 -1.50
CA GLU A 41 0.42 2.42 -0.53
C GLU A 41 -0.17 2.09 0.85
N ILE A 42 -1.31 1.40 0.89
CA ILE A 42 -1.91 0.96 2.16
C ILE A 42 -0.99 -0.03 2.87
N VAL A 43 -0.48 -1.04 2.15
CA VAL A 43 0.42 -2.04 2.73
C VAL A 43 1.72 -1.42 3.20
N GLU A 44 2.34 -0.59 2.37
CA GLU A 44 3.57 0.13 2.74
C GLU A 44 3.34 1.06 3.96
N ALA A 45 2.17 1.70 4.06
CA ALA A 45 1.82 2.50 5.25
C ALA A 45 1.68 1.64 6.51
N ILE A 46 1.07 0.45 6.42
CA ILE A 46 1.00 -0.51 7.52
C ILE A 46 2.41 -0.97 7.91
N LEU A 47 3.27 -1.30 6.95
CA LEU A 47 4.65 -1.73 7.23
C LEU A 47 5.50 -0.63 7.86
N TYR A 48 5.35 0.61 7.39
CA TYR A 48 5.95 1.77 8.03
C TYR A 48 5.50 1.87 9.49
N PHE A 49 4.19 1.80 9.74
CA PHE A 49 3.63 1.88 11.08
C PHE A 49 4.16 0.77 12.00
N LEU A 50 4.20 -0.47 11.51
CA LEU A 50 4.75 -1.60 12.25
C LEU A 50 6.25 -1.45 12.55
N ARG A 51 7.00 -0.75 11.69
CA ARG A 51 8.45 -0.55 11.88
C ARG A 51 8.80 0.66 12.73
N ALA A 52 8.10 1.77 12.56
CA ALA A 52 8.37 3.05 13.20
C ALA A 52 7.59 3.25 14.51
N GLY A 53 6.47 2.53 14.69
CA GLY A 53 5.57 2.66 15.83
C GLY A 53 4.62 3.86 15.73
N CYS A 54 3.91 4.12 16.84
CA CYS A 54 3.21 5.38 17.08
C CYS A 54 4.19 6.34 17.77
N ALA A 55 4.36 7.54 17.22
CA ALA A 55 4.99 8.67 17.90
C ALA A 55 3.93 9.72 18.24
#